data_AF-A0A2J6HH16-F1
#
_entry.id   AF-A0A2J6HH16-F1
#
_cell.length_a   1.000
_cell.length_b   1.000
_cell.length_c   1.000
_cell.angle_alpha   90.00
_cell.angle_beta   90.00
_cell.angle_gamma   90.00
#
_symmetry.space_group_name_H-M   'P 1'
#
loop_
_entity.id
_entity.type
_entity.pdbx_description
1 polymer ?
#
loop_
_entity_poly.entity_id
_entity_poly.type
_entity_poly.pdbx_seq_one_letter_code
_entity_poly.pdbx_strand_id
1 'polypeptide(L)'
;NNEFVESFDLENRHFVNSMNFNVKGIQTDFVELLYEGNFVFFVSYSKAFNNDYNIKTPYGSYGKTKTSYFLLQNSKLNSISSKKTLLKYFESDKKKIKKFMKINKIKYAKASYDQLQHLMQYCDELSKGQ
;
A
#
# COMPACT_ATOMS: atom_id res chain seq x y z
N ASN A 1 -9.81 -29.40 11.22
CA ASN A 1 -10.24 -28.04 10.83
C ASN A 1 -9.02 -27.22 10.50
N ASN A 2 -8.75 -27.02 9.21
CA ASN A 2 -7.79 -26.01 8.73
C ASN A 2 -8.64 -24.84 8.21
N GLU A 3 -9.02 -23.93 9.10
CA GLU A 3 -9.60 -22.65 8.69
C GLU A 3 -8.44 -21.76 8.26
N PHE A 4 -8.42 -21.38 6.97
CA PHE A 4 -7.42 -20.44 6.46
C PHE A 4 -7.80 -19.04 6.92
N VAL A 5 -6.82 -18.30 7.43
CA VAL A 5 -7.03 -16.91 7.84
C VAL A 5 -7.16 -16.03 6.59
N GLU A 6 -8.35 -15.46 6.37
CA GLU A 6 -8.62 -14.56 5.24
C GLU A 6 -8.19 -13.12 5.52
N SER A 7 -8.36 -12.66 6.77
CA SER A 7 -7.97 -11.33 7.22
C SER A 7 -7.75 -11.29 8.74
N PHE A 8 -7.07 -10.25 9.22
CA PHE A 8 -6.88 -9.98 10.63
C PHE A 8 -6.60 -8.50 10.90
N ASP A 9 -6.85 -8.06 12.12
CA ASP A 9 -6.54 -6.70 12.57
C ASP A 9 -5.32 -6.69 13.50
N LEU A 10 -4.45 -5.71 13.33
CA LEU A 10 -3.28 -5.47 14.17
C LEU A 10 -3.10 -3.97 14.40
N GLU A 11 -3.15 -3.51 15.66
CA GLU A 11 -2.96 -2.10 16.04
C GLU A 11 -3.82 -1.12 15.19
N ASN A 12 -5.11 -1.46 15.01
CA ASN A 12 -6.08 -0.72 14.19
C ASN A 12 -5.78 -0.71 12.68
N ARG A 13 -4.97 -1.64 12.19
CA ARG A 13 -4.70 -1.84 10.77
C ARG A 13 -5.29 -3.15 10.31
N HIS A 14 -5.98 -3.11 9.18
CA HIS A 14 -6.62 -4.28 8.61
C HIS A 14 -5.71 -4.94 7.58
N PHE A 15 -5.45 -6.24 7.75
CA PHE A 15 -4.64 -7.05 6.85
C PHE A 15 -5.50 -8.09 6.16
N VAL A 16 -5.33 -8.25 4.86
CA VAL A 16 -6.07 -9.21 4.03
C VAL A 16 -5.13 -10.10 3.27
N ASN A 17 -5.54 -11.35 3.05
CA ASN A 17 -4.79 -12.29 2.24
C ASN A 17 -4.71 -11.78 0.79
N SER A 18 -3.50 -11.64 0.26
CA SER A 18 -3.26 -11.10 -1.08
C SER A 18 -3.78 -12.00 -2.20
N MET A 19 -3.97 -13.31 -1.92
CA MET A 19 -4.58 -14.26 -2.85
C MET A 19 -6.02 -13.87 -3.20
N ASN A 20 -6.71 -13.12 -2.33
CA ASN A 20 -8.07 -12.64 -2.56
C ASN A 20 -8.17 -11.68 -3.76
N PHE A 21 -7.06 -11.02 -4.12
CA PHE A 21 -7.04 -10.08 -5.25
C PHE A 21 -6.78 -10.75 -6.61
N ASN A 22 -6.37 -12.02 -6.63
CA ASN A 22 -6.05 -12.78 -7.84
C ASN A 22 -5.19 -12.00 -8.87
N VAL A 23 -4.20 -11.23 -8.40
CA VAL A 23 -3.30 -10.43 -9.25
C VAL A 23 -1.85 -10.85 -9.08
N LYS A 24 -1.12 -10.89 -10.19
CA LYS A 24 0.33 -11.13 -10.19
C LYS A 24 1.06 -9.86 -9.73
N GLY A 25 2.15 -10.03 -8.99
CA GLY A 25 3.07 -8.95 -8.61
C GLY A 25 3.07 -8.58 -7.13
N ILE A 26 2.17 -9.14 -6.33
CA ILE A 26 2.26 -9.10 -4.86
C ILE A 26 3.12 -10.29 -4.42
N GLN A 27 4.18 -10.03 -3.65
CA GLN A 27 5.13 -11.05 -3.19
C GLN A 27 4.87 -11.52 -1.75
N THR A 28 3.84 -10.99 -1.09
CA THR A 28 3.54 -11.23 0.33
C THR A 28 2.15 -11.83 0.47
N ASP A 29 1.98 -12.79 1.36
CA ASP A 29 0.69 -13.48 1.56
C ASP A 29 -0.36 -12.55 2.18
N PHE A 30 0.05 -11.59 2.99
CA PHE A 30 -0.83 -10.58 3.56
C PHE A 30 -0.39 -9.16 3.15
N VAL A 31 -1.39 -8.30 2.95
CA VAL A 31 -1.21 -6.87 2.68
C VAL A 31 -2.11 -6.07 3.60
N GLU A 32 -1.66 -4.89 4.02
CA GLU A 32 -2.48 -3.95 4.78
C GLU A 32 -3.42 -3.23 3.82
N LEU A 33 -4.72 -3.36 4.04
CA LEU A 33 -5.75 -2.66 3.30
C LEU A 33 -5.84 -1.23 3.83
N LEU A 34 -5.52 -0.27 2.97
CA LEU A 34 -5.50 1.15 3.33
C LEU A 34 -6.74 1.87 2.81
N TYR A 35 -7.26 1.47 1.66
CA TYR A 35 -8.47 2.02 1.08
C TYR A 35 -9.15 1.03 0.14
N GLU A 36 -10.48 1.02 0.16
CA GLU A 36 -11.33 0.22 -0.74
C GLU A 36 -12.50 1.08 -1.24
N GLY A 37 -12.55 1.30 -2.55
CA GLY A 37 -13.57 2.09 -3.25
C GLY A 37 -13.67 1.64 -4.71
N ASN A 38 -13.64 2.56 -5.69
CA ASN A 38 -13.57 2.14 -7.10
C ASN A 38 -12.21 1.52 -7.47
N PHE A 39 -11.21 1.71 -6.61
CA PHE A 39 -9.94 1.00 -6.63
C PHE A 39 -9.61 0.54 -5.21
N VAL A 40 -8.75 -0.47 -5.13
CA VAL A 40 -8.19 -0.93 -3.86
C VAL A 40 -6.77 -0.39 -3.75
N PHE A 41 -6.43 0.20 -2.61
CA PHE A 41 -5.09 0.64 -2.30
C PHE A 41 -4.58 -0.08 -1.06
N PHE A 42 -3.45 -0.76 -1.20
CA PHE A 42 -2.88 -1.58 -0.12
C PHE A 42 -1.37 -1.45 -0.03
N VAL A 43 -0.86 -1.83 1.13
CA VAL A 43 0.55 -1.73 1.51
C VAL A 43 1.10 -3.15 1.74
N SER A 44 2.22 -3.46 1.09
CA SER A 44 2.97 -4.70 1.29
C SER A 44 4.24 -4.42 2.08
N TYR A 45 4.54 -5.33 3.02
CA TYR A 45 5.72 -5.27 3.88
C TYR A 45 6.63 -6.48 3.62
N SER A 46 7.90 -6.24 3.37
CA SER A 46 8.88 -7.32 3.22
C SER A 46 10.15 -7.05 4.02
N LYS A 47 10.79 -8.11 4.51
CA LYS A 47 12.13 -8.08 5.09
C LYS A 47 13.01 -9.05 4.33
N ALA A 48 14.20 -8.59 3.95
CA ALA A 48 15.22 -9.49 3.44
C ALA A 48 15.87 -10.23 4.61
N PHE A 49 16.01 -11.55 4.51
CA PHE A 49 16.81 -12.33 5.43
C PHE A 49 18.26 -12.31 4.96
N ASN A 50 19.18 -11.96 5.85
CA ASN A 50 20.62 -11.91 5.62
C ASN A 50 21.27 -13.10 6.33
N ASN A 51 21.88 -14.00 5.57
CA ASN A 51 22.52 -15.22 6.05
C ASN A 51 23.94 -14.98 6.61
N ASP A 52 24.23 -13.80 7.14
CA ASP A 52 25.54 -13.47 7.71
C ASP A 52 25.64 -14.04 9.13
N TYR A 53 26.20 -15.24 9.24
CA TYR A 53 26.40 -15.92 10.51
C TYR A 53 27.72 -15.48 11.15
N ASN A 54 27.62 -14.83 12.31
CA ASN A 54 28.78 -14.45 13.12
C ASN A 54 28.43 -14.54 14.62
N ILE A 55 29.40 -14.27 15.50
CA ILE A 55 29.24 -14.36 16.96
C ILE A 55 28.07 -13.51 17.49
N LYS A 56 27.74 -12.38 16.82
CA LYS A 56 26.61 -11.51 17.17
C LYS A 56 25.28 -11.91 16.52
N THR A 57 25.32 -12.58 15.37
CA THR A 57 24.14 -13.04 14.61
C THR A 57 24.26 -14.53 14.25
N PRO A 58 24.27 -15.44 15.23
CA PRO A 58 24.50 -16.87 14.99
C PRO A 58 23.39 -17.54 14.17
N TYR A 59 22.24 -16.88 14.01
CA TYR A 59 21.09 -17.35 13.22
C TYR A 59 20.76 -16.42 12.04
N GLY A 60 21.73 -15.62 11.59
CA GLY A 60 21.51 -14.59 10.58
C GLY A 60 20.79 -13.36 11.15
N SER A 61 20.36 -12.47 10.26
CA SER A 61 19.64 -11.24 10.65
C SER A 61 18.58 -10.87 9.63
N TYR A 62 17.59 -10.09 10.05
CA TYR A 62 16.65 -9.48 9.12
C TYR A 62 17.05 -8.03 8.83
N GLY A 63 17.02 -7.69 7.54
CA GLY A 63 17.19 -6.31 7.10
C GLY A 63 16.04 -5.40 7.54
N LYS A 64 16.17 -4.12 7.16
CA LYS A 64 15.10 -3.13 7.38
C LYS A 64 13.84 -3.53 6.62
N THR A 65 12.68 -3.28 7.22
CA THR A 65 11.39 -3.44 6.56
C THR A 65 11.32 -2.55 5.32
N LYS A 66 11.00 -3.15 4.18
CA LYS A 66 10.65 -2.45 2.95
C LYS A 66 9.13 -2.38 2.86
N THR A 67 8.64 -1.20 2.48
CA THR A 67 7.21 -0.93 2.31
C THR A 67 6.96 -0.62 0.83
N SER A 68 5.98 -1.30 0.23
CA SER A 68 5.57 -1.10 -1.15
C SER A 68 4.08 -0.78 -1.21
N TYR A 69 3.71 0.19 -2.04
CA TYR A 69 2.33 0.65 -2.19
C TYR A 69 1.79 0.23 -3.54
N PHE A 70 0.56 -0.27 -3.55
CA PHE A 70 -0.08 -0.77 -4.76
C PHE A 70 -1.51 -0.24 -4.88
N LEU A 71 -1.89 0.00 -6.12
CA LEU A 71 -3.25 0.37 -6.51
C LEU A 71 -3.77 -0.67 -7.51
N LEU A 72 -4.89 -1.28 -7.16
CA LEU A 72 -5.60 -2.27 -7.97
C LEU A 72 -6.91 -1.67 -8.48
N GLN A 73 -7.08 -1.63 -9.80
CA GLN A 73 -8.32 -1.19 -10.45
C GLN A 73 -8.51 -1.99 -11.74
N ASN A 74 -9.72 -2.47 -12.01
CA ASN A 74 -10.04 -3.25 -13.22
C ASN A 74 -9.04 -4.41 -13.44
N SER A 75 -8.74 -5.17 -12.38
CA SER A 75 -7.76 -6.27 -12.36
C SER A 75 -6.32 -5.89 -12.73
N LYS A 76 -6.00 -4.59 -12.80
CA LYS A 76 -4.66 -4.09 -13.09
C LYS A 76 -3.99 -3.59 -11.83
N LEU A 77 -2.88 -4.23 -11.49
CA LEU A 77 -2.03 -3.84 -10.36
C LEU A 77 -0.99 -2.81 -10.80
N ASN A 78 -0.94 -1.67 -10.11
CA ASN A 78 0.02 -0.59 -10.37
C ASN A 78 0.81 -0.28 -9.09
N SER A 79 2.14 -0.24 -9.17
CA SER A 79 2.97 0.19 -8.05
C SER A 79 2.98 1.72 -7.94
N ILE A 80 2.63 2.24 -6.76
CA ILE A 80 2.56 3.67 -6.48
C ILE A 80 3.65 4.04 -5.46
N SER A 81 4.91 3.87 -5.87
CA SER A 81 6.07 4.10 -4.99
C SER A 81 6.33 5.57 -4.63
N SER A 82 5.69 6.52 -5.33
CA SER A 82 5.96 7.95 -5.14
C SER A 82 4.76 8.84 -5.45
N LYS A 83 4.86 10.10 -5.00
CA LYS A 83 3.95 11.17 -5.45
C LYS A 83 3.89 11.27 -6.98
N LYS A 84 5.01 11.06 -7.68
CA LYS A 84 5.07 11.15 -9.14
C LYS A 84 4.23 10.06 -9.80
N THR A 85 4.35 8.82 -9.32
CA THR A 85 3.57 7.69 -9.84
C THR A 85 2.09 7.82 -9.52
N LEU A 86 1.74 8.31 -8.31
CA LEU A 86 0.36 8.59 -7.94
C LEU A 86 -0.28 9.61 -8.89
N LEU A 87 0.40 10.74 -9.11
CA LEU A 87 -0.11 11.81 -9.96
C LEU A 87 -0.14 11.43 -11.44
N LYS A 88 0.73 10.50 -11.88
CA LYS A 88 0.68 9.94 -13.24
C LYS A 88 -0.52 9.01 -13.39
N TYR A 89 -0.89 8.26 -12.35
CA TYR A 89 -2.05 7.40 -12.36
C TYR A 89 -3.34 8.21 -12.53
N PHE A 90 -3.47 9.29 -11.74
CA PHE A 90 -4.59 10.23 -11.81
C PHE A 90 -4.23 11.49 -12.61
N GLU A 91 -3.76 11.33 -13.86
CA GLU A 91 -3.20 12.45 -14.63
C GLU A 91 -4.26 13.54 -14.94
N SER A 92 -5.50 13.15 -15.22
CA SER A 92 -6.62 14.07 -15.48
C SER A 92 -6.89 15.02 -14.31
N ASP A 93 -6.82 14.52 -13.07
CA ASP A 93 -7.11 15.29 -11.86
C ASP A 93 -5.87 15.72 -11.06
N LYS A 94 -4.68 15.55 -11.64
CA LYS A 94 -3.38 15.86 -11.02
C LYS A 94 -3.28 17.23 -10.36
N LYS A 95 -3.90 18.28 -10.96
CA LYS A 95 -3.90 19.64 -10.38
C LYS A 95 -4.71 19.70 -9.08
N LYS A 96 -5.87 19.05 -9.04
CA LYS A 96 -6.75 18.98 -7.86
C LYS A 96 -6.08 18.20 -6.74
N ILE A 97 -5.52 17.04 -7.05
CA ILE A 97 -4.80 16.19 -6.09
C ILE A 97 -3.59 16.93 -5.50
N LYS A 98 -2.79 17.63 -6.32
CA LYS A 98 -1.68 18.47 -5.81
C LYS A 98 -2.16 19.56 -4.86
N LYS A 99 -3.29 20.22 -5.17
CA LYS A 99 -3.87 21.27 -4.33
C LYS A 99 -4.33 20.68 -3.00
N PHE A 100 -5.05 19.56 -3.03
CA PHE A 100 -5.50 18.84 -1.83
C PHE A 100 -4.33 18.45 -0.92
N MET A 101 -3.29 17.83 -1.48
CA MET A 101 -2.09 17.48 -0.70
C MET A 101 -1.43 18.72 -0.07
N LYS A 102 -1.40 19.86 -0.77
CA LYS A 102 -0.82 21.10 -0.25
C LYS A 102 -1.63 21.66 0.92
N ILE A 103 -2.95 21.74 0.79
CA ILE A 103 -3.86 22.26 1.83
C ILE A 103 -3.78 21.39 3.08
N ASN A 104 -3.82 20.06 2.91
CA ASN A 104 -3.76 19.10 4.00
C ASN A 104 -2.34 18.78 4.49
N LYS A 105 -1.32 19.48 3.98
CA LYS A 105 0.11 19.30 4.32
C LYS A 105 0.62 17.85 4.15
N ILE A 106 0.04 17.10 3.22
CA ILE A 106 0.39 15.70 2.95
C ILE A 106 1.68 15.64 2.13
N LYS A 107 2.73 15.11 2.75
CA LYS A 107 3.99 14.76 2.07
C LYS A 107 4.00 13.26 1.83
N TYR A 108 3.70 12.80 0.60
CA TYR A 108 3.51 11.38 0.27
C TYR A 108 4.54 10.43 0.92
N ALA A 109 5.84 10.73 0.80
CA ALA A 109 6.91 9.89 1.33
C ALA A 109 6.97 9.82 2.88
N LYS A 110 6.21 10.66 3.57
CA LYS A 110 6.15 10.78 5.04
C LYS A 110 4.70 10.78 5.54
N ALA A 111 3.74 10.44 4.70
CA ALA A 111 2.34 10.52 5.04
C ALA A 111 2.01 9.44 6.07
N SER A 112 1.22 9.78 7.09
CA SER A 112 0.67 8.78 7.99
C SER A 112 -0.36 7.91 7.26
N TYR A 113 -0.77 6.80 7.89
CA TYR A 113 -1.85 5.96 7.41
C TYR A 113 -3.12 6.79 7.11
N ASP A 114 -3.59 7.56 8.10
CA ASP A 114 -4.80 8.40 7.96
C ASP A 114 -4.67 9.44 6.84
N GLN A 115 -3.48 10.04 6.68
CA GLN A 115 -3.22 10.98 5.60
C GLN A 115 -3.28 10.31 4.23
N LEU A 116 -2.75 9.10 4.10
CA LEU A 116 -2.85 8.32 2.86
C LEU A 116 -4.29 7.89 2.61
N GLN A 117 -5.03 7.48 3.65
CA GLN A 117 -6.41 7.03 3.52
C GLN A 117 -7.29 8.17 3.05
N HIS A 118 -7.17 9.35 3.68
CA HIS A 118 -7.88 10.55 3.27
C HIS A 118 -7.49 11.03 1.86
N LEU A 119 -6.21 10.87 1.47
CA LEU A 119 -5.77 11.14 0.10
C LEU A 119 -6.39 10.18 -0.91
N MET A 120 -6.46 8.88 -0.59
CA MET A 120 -7.04 7.87 -1.48
C MET A 120 -8.55 8.09 -1.64
N GLN A 121 -9.25 8.39 -0.54
CA GLN A 121 -10.66 8.77 -0.58
C GLN A 121 -10.91 9.95 -1.53
N TYR A 122 -10.11 11.02 -1.42
CA TYR A 122 -10.24 12.18 -2.30
C TYR A 122 -9.99 11.83 -3.77
N CYS A 123 -9.01 10.96 -4.06
CA CYS A 123 -8.77 10.47 -5.43
C CYS A 123 -9.95 9.65 -5.96
N ASP A 124 -10.58 8.82 -5.12
CA ASP A 124 -11.74 8.02 -5.49
C ASP A 124 -12.97 8.89 -5.79
N GLU A 125 -13.24 9.89 -4.97
CA GLU A 125 -14.33 10.86 -5.18
C GLU A 125 -14.19 11.61 -6.50
N LEU A 126 -12.97 11.98 -6.88
CA LEU A 126 -12.70 12.60 -8.18
C LEU A 126 -12.92 11.65 -9.36
N SER A 127 -12.68 10.35 -9.14
CA SER A 127 -12.83 9.32 -10.16
C SER A 127 -14.30 8.91 -10.40
N LYS A 128 -15.20 9.18 -9.44
CA LYS A 128 -16.67 8.92 -9.57
C LYS A 128 -17.38 9.87 -10.53
N GLY A 129 -16.78 11.02 -10.83
CA GLY A 129 -17.37 12.05 -11.69
C GLY A 129 -16.97 11.99 -13.16
N GLN A 130 -16.35 10.88 -13.60
CA GLN A 130 -15.93 10.59 -14.98
C GLN A 130 -16.74 9.41 -15.52
#